data_AF-A0A3P6QE37-F1
#
_entry.id   AF-A0A3P6QE37-F1
#
_cell.length_a   1.000
_cell.length_b   1.000
_cell.length_c   1.000
_cell.angle_alpha   90.00
_cell.angle_beta   90.00
_cell.angle_gamma   90.00
#
_symmetry.space_group_name_H-M   'P 1'
#
loop_
_entity.id
_entity.type
_entity.pdbx_description
1 polymer ?
#
loop_
_entity_poly.entity_id
_entity_poly.type
_entity_poly.pdbx_seq_one_letter_code
_entity_poly.pdbx_strand_id
1 'polypeptide(L)'
;MGAMESDAGVSSSKALRLDFDGSPGRVPYQLSYEFVSNPRVSTIVPAKSIAAGGVKIDVKGEGFALLQRPRMVLINDRGIIESGPICDVEDDGLMVCLTPGLPSGDTGGRLHHNFAFDFDGTITESRQMEVYPNPKVNEFTETRFYRPGDNYLTINGEDLNVGAMERDIKITVGGVDCQLTALARKVLTCKPPTEKPHLDGGLEPEVVVKIGGKRRKTNSHQRQMKYLKTQMDTIEMKVATECKEAFAELQTSLNQYTADLPLGTPVVPFLEYKDYCARVLFPNNPHNHPVLRDLEVSGIHWVVGAASTNPLPDRAPLRPIGENWEIDELLVVETFFLTMVRTMESNKYFLGKDRVYVGSLIMVVLQEKMGYCTEMLKQLLRELIDRTVEKKFQPKILFRRSESVAERMLAAWFTFLMHDYLR
;
A
#
# COMPACT_ATOMS: atom_id res chain seq x y z
N MET A 1 -38.91 4.43 -62.97
CA MET A 1 -39.69 5.04 -61.88
C MET A 1 -38.98 6.32 -61.49
N GLY A 2 -39.66 7.46 -61.63
CA GLY A 2 -39.07 8.78 -61.81
C GLY A 2 -38.22 9.27 -60.65
N ALA A 3 -37.11 9.92 -61.01
CA ALA A 3 -36.34 10.77 -60.14
C ALA A 3 -37.22 11.93 -59.65
N MET A 4 -37.30 12.12 -58.34
CA MET A 4 -37.72 13.38 -57.73
C MET A 4 -36.47 14.05 -57.17
N GLU A 5 -35.88 14.92 -57.98
CA GLU A 5 -35.12 16.07 -57.44
C GLU A 5 -36.12 16.86 -56.60
N SER A 6 -35.88 16.95 -55.29
CA SER A 6 -36.68 17.76 -54.39
C SER A 6 -36.02 19.12 -54.24
N ASP A 7 -36.77 20.15 -54.65
CA ASP A 7 -36.46 21.57 -54.49
C ASP A 7 -36.05 21.87 -53.04
N ALA A 8 -34.86 22.45 -52.90
CA ALA A 8 -34.39 22.99 -51.63
C ALA A 8 -35.20 24.25 -51.28
N GLY A 9 -35.81 24.28 -50.08
CA GLY A 9 -36.31 25.52 -49.48
C GLY A 9 -37.82 25.69 -49.35
N VAL A 10 -38.61 24.62 -49.22
CA VAL A 10 -40.04 24.74 -48.88
C VAL A 10 -40.31 24.17 -47.48
N SER A 11 -40.46 25.05 -46.49
CA SER A 11 -41.05 24.73 -45.19
C SER A 11 -42.54 24.41 -45.41
N SER A 12 -42.85 23.13 -45.63
CA SER A 12 -44.24 22.67 -45.78
C SER A 12 -44.70 21.99 -44.50
N SER A 13 -45.50 22.68 -43.69
CA SER A 13 -46.15 22.10 -42.52
C SER A 13 -47.24 21.10 -42.95
N LYS A 14 -46.88 19.85 -43.20
CA LYS A 14 -47.84 18.77 -43.53
C LYS A 14 -48.15 17.96 -42.28
N ALA A 15 -49.42 17.63 -42.07
CA ALA A 15 -49.84 16.79 -40.95
C ALA A 15 -49.41 15.33 -41.19
N LEU A 16 -48.60 14.78 -40.28
CA LEU A 16 -48.22 13.37 -40.27
C LEU A 16 -49.45 12.49 -39.98
N ARG A 17 -49.65 11.42 -40.77
CA ARG A 17 -50.60 10.34 -40.49
C ARG A 17 -49.81 9.11 -40.06
N LEU A 18 -50.16 8.55 -38.90
CA LEU A 18 -49.59 7.31 -38.40
C LEU A 18 -50.59 6.19 -38.65
N ASP A 19 -50.18 5.15 -39.36
CA ASP A 19 -51.01 3.98 -39.62
C ASP A 19 -50.49 2.83 -38.76
N PHE A 20 -51.31 2.31 -37.85
CA PHE A 20 -51.00 1.13 -37.05
C PHE A 20 -51.94 0.02 -37.50
N ASP A 21 -51.37 -1.06 -38.04
CA ASP A 21 -52.10 -2.26 -38.49
C ASP A 21 -53.28 -1.95 -39.45
N GLY A 22 -53.09 -0.99 -40.37
CA GLY A 22 -54.09 -0.59 -41.37
C GLY A 22 -55.24 0.28 -40.84
N SER A 23 -55.14 0.72 -39.58
CA SER A 23 -56.04 1.69 -38.98
C SER A 23 -55.41 3.09 -39.01
N PRO A 24 -55.89 4.02 -39.87
CA PRO A 24 -55.31 5.35 -39.97
C PRO A 24 -55.63 6.17 -38.71
N GLY A 25 -54.64 6.31 -37.83
CA GLY A 25 -54.69 7.18 -36.66
C GLY A 25 -54.22 8.59 -37.01
N ARG A 26 -54.96 9.62 -36.56
CA ARG A 26 -54.42 10.98 -36.54
C ARG A 26 -53.68 11.19 -35.23
N VAL A 27 -52.45 11.69 -35.32
CA VAL A 27 -51.70 12.09 -34.12
C VAL A 27 -52.50 13.19 -33.41
N PRO A 28 -52.72 13.12 -32.08
CA PRO A 28 -53.62 14.03 -31.37
C PRO A 28 -53.16 15.49 -31.32
N TYR A 29 -51.98 15.80 -31.87
CA TYR A 29 -51.40 17.15 -32.00
C TYR A 29 -50.86 17.38 -33.41
N GLN A 30 -50.88 18.64 -33.87
CA GLN A 30 -50.25 19.03 -35.13
C GLN A 30 -48.72 18.88 -35.01
N LEU A 31 -48.18 17.84 -35.65
CA LEU A 31 -46.75 17.77 -35.92
C LEU A 31 -46.44 18.52 -37.21
N SER A 32 -45.57 19.52 -37.11
CA SER A 32 -44.89 20.14 -38.25
C SER A 32 -43.53 19.47 -38.43
N TYR A 33 -43.18 19.13 -39.65
CA TYR A 33 -41.85 18.66 -40.02
C TYR A 33 -41.33 19.51 -41.18
N GLU A 34 -40.01 19.65 -41.27
CA GLU A 34 -39.34 20.39 -42.32
C GLU A 34 -38.37 19.47 -43.06
N PHE A 35 -38.36 19.56 -44.39
CA PHE A 35 -37.35 18.88 -45.20
C PHE A 35 -36.10 19.75 -45.24
N VAL A 36 -35.00 19.21 -44.73
CA VAL A 36 -33.69 19.84 -44.76
C VAL A 36 -32.78 19.03 -45.69
N SER A 37 -31.84 19.69 -46.36
CA SER A 37 -30.85 19.05 -47.21
C SER A 37 -29.95 18.08 -46.42
N ASN A 38 -29.51 17.00 -47.08
CA ASN A 38 -28.63 16.02 -46.45
C ASN A 38 -27.30 16.65 -45.97
N PRO A 39 -26.77 16.19 -44.83
CA PRO A 39 -25.47 16.63 -44.32
C PRO A 39 -24.35 16.34 -45.30
N ARG A 40 -23.44 17.29 -45.48
CA ARG A 40 -22.31 17.19 -46.40
C ARG A 40 -21.02 17.61 -45.74
N VAL A 41 -20.00 16.77 -45.86
CA VAL A 41 -18.64 17.14 -45.45
C VAL A 41 -18.00 17.92 -46.60
N SER A 42 -17.43 19.09 -46.29
CA SER A 42 -16.65 19.89 -47.22
C SER A 42 -15.16 19.56 -47.11
N THR A 43 -14.58 19.65 -45.92
CA THR A 43 -13.14 19.51 -45.69
C THR A 43 -12.82 18.82 -44.36
N ILE A 44 -11.63 18.21 -44.27
CA ILE A 44 -11.11 17.61 -43.04
C ILE A 44 -9.74 18.17 -42.73
N VAL A 45 -9.48 18.50 -41.47
CA VAL A 45 -8.20 19.07 -41.04
C VAL A 45 -7.80 18.48 -39.68
N PRO A 46 -6.62 17.85 -39.55
CA PRO A 46 -5.65 17.53 -40.60
C PRO A 46 -6.05 16.28 -41.40
N ALA A 47 -5.53 16.12 -42.62
CA ALA A 47 -5.68 14.86 -43.38
C ALA A 47 -4.62 13.80 -42.98
N LYS A 48 -4.33 13.67 -41.67
CA LYS A 48 -3.27 12.82 -41.12
C LYS A 48 -3.73 12.06 -39.88
N SER A 49 -3.21 10.85 -39.68
CA SER A 49 -3.47 10.02 -38.49
C SER A 49 -2.24 9.19 -38.10
N ILE A 50 -2.33 8.46 -36.98
CA ILE A 50 -1.38 7.42 -36.57
C ILE A 50 -2.01 6.03 -36.67
N ALA A 51 -1.20 4.99 -36.76
CA ALA A 51 -1.68 3.60 -36.87
C ALA A 51 -2.62 3.17 -35.73
N ALA A 52 -2.43 3.68 -34.50
CA ALA A 52 -3.31 3.41 -33.36
C ALA A 52 -4.64 4.19 -33.39
N GLY A 53 -4.80 5.14 -34.32
CA GLY A 53 -5.95 6.05 -34.35
C GLY A 53 -6.01 7.01 -33.17
N GLY A 54 -7.20 7.57 -32.91
CA GLY A 54 -7.49 8.48 -31.81
C GLY A 54 -6.97 9.90 -32.00
N VAL A 55 -6.61 10.29 -33.22
CA VAL A 55 -6.22 11.66 -33.58
C VAL A 55 -7.48 12.48 -33.82
N LYS A 56 -7.54 13.70 -33.31
CA LYS A 56 -8.70 14.60 -33.49
C LYS A 56 -8.66 15.25 -34.88
N ILE A 57 -9.72 15.03 -35.64
CA ILE A 57 -9.93 15.61 -36.97
C ILE A 57 -11.11 16.57 -36.89
N ASP A 58 -10.88 17.79 -37.35
CA ASP A 58 -11.93 18.79 -37.51
C ASP A 58 -12.56 18.56 -38.88
N VAL A 59 -13.85 18.25 -38.87
CA VAL A 59 -14.63 17.99 -40.07
C VAL A 59 -15.54 19.19 -40.27
N LYS A 60 -15.33 19.89 -41.39
CA LYS A 60 -16.15 21.03 -41.78
C LYS A 60 -17.15 20.62 -42.84
N GLY A 61 -18.31 21.25 -42.84
CA GLY A 61 -19.40 20.90 -43.73
C GLY A 61 -20.66 21.72 -43.47
N GLU A 62 -21.81 21.12 -43.75
CA GLU A 62 -23.14 21.70 -43.58
C GLU A 62 -24.12 20.59 -43.16
N GLY A 63 -25.14 20.93 -42.37
CA GLY A 63 -26.20 20.03 -41.96
C GLY A 63 -25.83 19.05 -40.83
N PHE A 64 -24.72 19.28 -40.11
CA PHE A 64 -24.28 18.38 -39.05
C PHE A 64 -25.21 18.36 -37.83
N ALA A 65 -26.03 19.41 -37.64
CA ALA A 65 -27.01 19.44 -36.55
C ALA A 65 -28.10 18.36 -36.69
N LEU A 66 -28.26 17.78 -37.89
CA LEU A 66 -29.22 16.71 -38.17
C LEU A 66 -28.71 15.32 -37.75
N LEU A 67 -27.40 15.18 -37.51
CA LEU A 67 -26.73 13.91 -37.25
C LEU A 67 -26.93 13.46 -35.80
N GLN A 68 -27.38 12.22 -35.60
CA GLN A 68 -27.58 11.67 -34.25
C GLN A 68 -26.33 10.98 -33.71
N ARG A 69 -25.68 10.15 -34.54
CA ARG A 69 -24.52 9.34 -34.16
C ARG A 69 -23.47 9.29 -35.29
N PRO A 70 -22.94 10.45 -35.72
CA PRO A 70 -21.93 10.47 -36.76
C PRO A 70 -20.66 9.75 -36.31
N ARG A 71 -20.04 8.97 -37.20
CA ARG A 71 -18.78 8.26 -36.92
C ARG A 71 -17.82 8.37 -38.08
N MET A 72 -16.53 8.38 -37.78
CA MET A 72 -15.49 8.20 -38.79
C MET A 72 -15.21 6.72 -38.99
N VAL A 73 -15.16 6.25 -40.24
CA VAL A 73 -14.99 4.84 -40.59
C VAL A 73 -13.81 4.65 -41.54
N LEU A 74 -13.07 3.56 -41.34
CA LEU A 74 -12.04 3.08 -42.26
C LEU A 74 -12.70 2.15 -43.28
N ILE A 75 -12.48 2.39 -44.57
CA ILE A 75 -13.14 1.64 -45.64
C ILE A 75 -12.13 1.03 -46.64
N ASN A 76 -12.53 -0.08 -47.26
CA ASN A 76 -11.86 -0.68 -48.42
C ASN A 76 -12.89 -1.09 -49.48
N ASP A 77 -12.42 -1.79 -50.52
CA ASP A 77 -13.25 -2.30 -51.62
C ASP A 77 -14.36 -3.28 -51.18
N ARG A 78 -14.29 -3.80 -49.94
CA ARG A 78 -15.27 -4.72 -49.34
C ARG A 78 -16.23 -4.03 -48.36
N GLY A 79 -16.10 -2.72 -48.15
CA GLY A 79 -16.94 -1.94 -47.23
C GLY A 79 -16.18 -1.42 -46.01
N ILE A 80 -16.88 -1.27 -44.89
CA ILE A 80 -16.33 -0.75 -43.63
C ILE A 80 -15.45 -1.81 -42.97
N ILE A 81 -14.21 -1.45 -42.68
CA ILE A 81 -13.24 -2.29 -41.98
C ILE A 81 -13.30 -2.06 -40.47
N GLU A 82 -13.26 -0.79 -40.06
CA GLU A 82 -13.17 -0.38 -38.66
C GLU A 82 -13.99 0.91 -38.46
N SER A 83 -14.63 1.05 -37.29
CA SER A 83 -15.40 2.25 -36.94
C SER A 83 -14.78 2.95 -35.74
N GLY A 84 -14.62 4.27 -35.85
CA GLY A 84 -14.22 5.13 -34.75
C GLY A 84 -15.37 5.35 -33.74
N PRO A 85 -15.08 6.05 -32.64
CA PRO A 85 -16.13 6.50 -31.73
C PRO A 85 -17.06 7.52 -32.39
N ILE A 86 -18.16 7.83 -31.70
CA ILE A 86 -19.10 8.88 -32.13
C ILE A 86 -18.34 10.22 -32.16
N CYS A 87 -18.51 10.97 -33.23
CA CYS A 87 -17.95 12.31 -33.37
C CYS A 87 -18.74 13.32 -32.53
N ASP A 88 -18.04 14.31 -31.99
CA ASP A 88 -18.63 15.39 -31.22
C ASP A 88 -19.05 16.50 -32.20
N VAL A 89 -20.35 16.74 -32.33
CA VAL A 89 -20.89 17.84 -33.17
C VAL A 89 -20.86 19.12 -32.36
N GLU A 90 -20.08 20.10 -32.81
CA GLU A 90 -19.93 21.41 -32.14
C GLU A 90 -21.02 22.38 -32.64
N ASP A 91 -21.21 22.45 -33.95
CA ASP A 91 -22.27 23.24 -34.60
C ASP A 91 -22.69 22.60 -35.94
N ASP A 92 -23.58 23.26 -36.69
CA ASP A 92 -24.10 22.74 -37.96
C ASP A 92 -23.02 22.58 -39.06
N GLY A 93 -21.90 23.29 -38.93
CA GLY A 93 -20.82 23.28 -39.91
C GLY A 93 -19.50 22.65 -39.42
N LEU A 94 -19.39 22.29 -38.14
CA LEU A 94 -18.20 21.74 -37.53
C LEU A 94 -18.52 20.56 -36.59
N MET A 95 -17.84 19.44 -36.83
CA MET A 95 -17.78 18.34 -35.87
C MET A 95 -16.33 17.85 -35.70
N VAL A 96 -16.02 17.31 -34.54
CA VAL A 96 -14.71 16.76 -34.18
C VAL A 96 -14.79 15.24 -34.09
N CYS A 97 -14.04 14.56 -34.92
CA CYS A 97 -13.99 13.10 -34.97
C CYS A 97 -12.64 12.57 -34.47
N LEU A 98 -12.65 11.41 -33.80
CA LEU A 98 -11.43 10.66 -33.53
C LEU A 98 -11.23 9.60 -34.61
N THR A 99 -10.03 9.55 -35.19
CA THR A 99 -9.72 8.57 -36.23
C THR A 99 -9.79 7.13 -35.70
N PRO A 100 -10.33 6.17 -36.47
CA PRO A 100 -10.21 4.75 -36.13
C PRO A 100 -8.77 4.25 -36.25
N GLY A 101 -8.44 3.22 -35.48
CA GLY A 101 -7.14 2.54 -35.57
C GLY A 101 -7.08 1.58 -36.76
N LEU A 102 -5.86 1.25 -37.19
CA LEU A 102 -5.65 0.23 -38.21
C LEU A 102 -5.74 -1.18 -37.58
N PRO A 103 -6.53 -2.11 -38.14
CA PRO A 103 -6.64 -3.48 -37.61
C PRO A 103 -5.33 -4.27 -37.70
N SER A 104 -4.50 -3.96 -38.70
CA SER A 104 -3.17 -4.56 -38.87
C SER A 104 -2.13 -4.02 -37.87
N GLY A 105 -2.47 -3.01 -37.07
CA GLY A 105 -1.53 -2.35 -36.17
C GLY A 105 -0.46 -1.52 -36.90
N ASP A 106 0.65 -1.28 -36.20
CA ASP A 106 1.75 -0.45 -36.70
C ASP A 106 2.70 -1.24 -37.59
N THR A 107 2.67 -0.98 -38.89
CA THR A 107 3.56 -1.61 -39.88
C THR A 107 4.87 -0.86 -40.08
N GLY A 108 5.11 0.23 -39.34
CA GLY A 108 6.37 0.98 -39.35
C GLY A 108 6.61 1.86 -40.58
N GLY A 109 5.65 1.96 -41.50
CA GLY A 109 5.72 2.80 -42.71
C GLY A 109 4.62 3.86 -42.77
N ARG A 110 4.82 4.89 -43.60
CA ARG A 110 3.77 5.84 -43.97
C ARG A 110 2.83 5.18 -44.98
N LEU A 111 1.56 5.08 -44.65
CA LEU A 111 0.52 4.47 -45.47
C LEU A 111 -0.51 5.51 -45.90
N HIS A 112 -1.27 5.19 -46.95
CA HIS A 112 -2.45 5.96 -47.35
C HIS A 112 -3.67 5.05 -47.23
N HIS A 113 -4.69 5.52 -46.50
CA HIS A 113 -5.93 4.78 -46.31
C HIS A 113 -7.14 5.64 -46.63
N ASN A 114 -8.21 5.00 -47.08
CA ASN A 114 -9.47 5.65 -47.39
C ASN A 114 -10.37 5.64 -46.15
N PHE A 115 -10.79 6.83 -45.73
CA PHE A 115 -11.74 7.03 -44.65
C PHE A 115 -13.03 7.63 -45.20
N ALA A 116 -14.14 7.31 -44.57
CA ALA A 116 -15.43 7.93 -44.84
C ALA A 116 -16.12 8.28 -43.51
N PHE A 117 -17.29 8.87 -43.60
CA PHE A 117 -18.14 9.13 -42.44
C PHE A 117 -19.42 8.32 -42.58
N ASP A 118 -19.85 7.74 -41.47
CA ASP A 118 -21.15 7.12 -41.30
C ASP A 118 -22.09 8.13 -40.64
N PHE A 119 -23.04 8.62 -41.42
CA PHE A 119 -24.09 9.56 -41.03
C PHE A 119 -25.38 8.79 -40.83
N ASP A 120 -25.51 8.17 -39.65
CA ASP A 120 -26.69 7.41 -39.22
C ASP A 120 -27.08 6.26 -40.18
N GLY A 121 -26.09 5.54 -40.70
CA GLY A 121 -26.24 4.44 -41.65
C GLY A 121 -25.96 4.82 -43.10
N THR A 122 -25.76 6.11 -43.39
CA THR A 122 -25.41 6.60 -44.73
C THR A 122 -23.91 6.90 -44.82
N ILE A 123 -23.21 6.21 -45.73
CA ILE A 123 -21.76 6.37 -45.91
C ILE A 123 -21.46 7.49 -46.90
N THR A 124 -20.64 8.45 -46.48
CA THR A 124 -20.17 9.55 -47.34
C THR A 124 -19.13 9.09 -48.35
N GLU A 125 -18.78 9.98 -49.28
CA GLU A 125 -17.63 9.77 -50.17
C GLU A 125 -16.33 9.53 -49.40
N SER A 126 -15.50 8.67 -49.98
CA SER A 126 -14.20 8.29 -49.42
C SER A 126 -13.18 9.43 -49.57
N ARG A 127 -12.34 9.59 -48.55
CA ARG A 127 -11.25 10.56 -48.50
C ARG A 127 -9.96 9.86 -48.11
N GLN A 128 -8.92 10.05 -48.89
CA GLN A 128 -7.62 9.48 -48.62
C GLN A 128 -6.88 10.30 -47.56
N MET A 129 -6.30 9.64 -46.56
CA MET A 129 -5.49 10.27 -45.50
C MET A 129 -4.14 9.57 -45.35
N GLU A 130 -3.13 10.33 -44.93
CA GLU A 130 -1.83 9.79 -44.57
C GLU A 130 -1.88 9.19 -43.15
N VAL A 131 -1.51 7.92 -43.01
CA VAL A 131 -1.38 7.26 -41.72
C VAL A 131 0.10 7.01 -41.43
N TYR A 132 0.57 7.57 -40.32
CA TYR A 132 1.95 7.47 -39.87
C TYR A 132 2.12 6.36 -38.85
N PRO A 133 3.35 5.82 -38.70
CA PRO A 133 3.70 4.93 -37.60
C PRO A 133 3.40 5.57 -36.25
N ASN A 134 3.20 4.74 -35.22
CA ASN A 134 2.90 5.26 -33.91
C ASN A 134 4.13 5.94 -33.29
N PRO A 135 3.98 7.15 -32.71
CA PRO A 135 5.08 7.81 -32.03
C PRO A 135 5.64 6.94 -30.91
N LYS A 136 6.95 7.08 -30.69
CA LYS A 136 7.68 6.36 -29.64
C LYS A 136 8.11 7.34 -28.57
N VAL A 137 7.63 7.15 -27.35
CA VAL A 137 8.08 7.91 -26.17
C VAL A 137 9.18 7.12 -25.46
N ASN A 138 10.34 7.72 -25.22
CA ASN A 138 11.46 7.06 -24.55
C ASN A 138 11.19 6.93 -23.05
N GLU A 139 11.67 5.83 -22.47
CA GLU A 139 11.63 5.62 -21.02
C GLU A 139 12.69 6.49 -20.33
N PHE A 140 12.38 6.97 -19.13
CA PHE A 140 13.38 7.64 -18.30
C PHE A 140 14.39 6.61 -17.78
N THR A 141 15.67 6.82 -18.08
CA THR A 141 16.76 5.94 -17.65
C THR A 141 17.16 6.15 -16.18
N GLU A 142 16.81 7.31 -15.61
CA GLU A 142 17.19 7.74 -14.26
C GLU A 142 16.02 8.49 -13.58
N THR A 143 15.96 8.42 -12.24
CA THR A 143 15.03 9.19 -11.43
C THR A 143 15.41 10.66 -11.49
N ARG A 144 14.56 11.49 -12.11
CA ARG A 144 14.80 12.93 -12.24
C ARG A 144 14.15 13.69 -11.09
N PHE A 145 14.94 14.48 -10.37
CA PHE A 145 14.46 15.36 -9.31
C PHE A 145 14.01 16.69 -9.88
N TYR A 146 12.72 17.01 -9.75
CA TYR A 146 12.14 18.28 -10.17
C TYR A 146 11.74 19.11 -8.95
N ARG A 147 12.19 20.38 -8.88
CA ARG A 147 11.72 21.34 -7.88
C ARG A 147 10.37 21.91 -8.33
N PRO A 148 9.38 22.02 -7.44
CA PRO A 148 8.14 22.72 -7.73
C PRO A 148 8.40 24.19 -8.11
N GLY A 149 7.84 24.67 -9.22
CA GLY A 149 7.89 26.09 -9.59
C GLY A 149 8.50 26.39 -10.97
N ASP A 150 9.73 25.96 -11.24
CA ASP A 150 10.53 26.56 -12.33
C ASP A 150 11.09 25.61 -13.40
N ASN A 151 10.72 24.33 -13.39
CA ASN A 151 11.30 23.36 -14.34
C ASN A 151 10.22 22.69 -15.22
N TYR A 152 10.42 22.77 -16.55
CA TYR A 152 9.67 21.97 -17.52
C TYR A 152 10.13 20.51 -17.49
N LEU A 153 9.18 19.57 -17.54
CA LEU A 153 9.45 18.14 -17.66
C LEU A 153 9.70 17.79 -19.13
N THR A 154 10.96 17.52 -19.48
CA THR A 154 11.36 17.14 -20.84
C THR A 154 11.28 15.63 -21.04
N ILE A 155 10.43 15.20 -21.96
CA ILE A 155 10.23 13.80 -22.35
C ILE A 155 10.75 13.62 -23.78
N ASN A 156 11.69 12.69 -23.94
CA ASN A 156 12.28 12.38 -25.24
C ASN A 156 11.46 11.31 -25.97
N GLY A 157 11.53 11.29 -27.30
CA GLY A 157 10.84 10.33 -28.14
C GLY A 157 11.24 10.42 -29.61
N GLU A 158 10.41 9.86 -30.46
CA GLU A 158 10.58 9.80 -31.91
C GLU A 158 9.22 9.98 -32.61
N ASP A 159 9.22 10.80 -33.65
CA ASP A 159 8.06 11.15 -34.50
C ASP A 159 6.82 11.67 -33.73
N LEU A 160 7.05 12.41 -32.65
CA LEU A 160 6.01 12.91 -31.73
C LEU A 160 5.03 13.91 -32.36
N ASN A 161 5.46 14.64 -33.40
CA ASN A 161 4.69 15.73 -34.03
C ASN A 161 4.40 15.48 -35.53
N VAL A 162 4.55 14.23 -36.00
CA VAL A 162 4.44 13.89 -37.43
C VAL A 162 3.02 13.51 -37.81
N GLY A 163 2.42 12.58 -37.06
CA GLY A 163 1.04 12.10 -37.27
C GLY A 163 0.04 12.54 -36.19
N ALA A 164 0.49 13.33 -35.21
CA ALA A 164 -0.32 13.83 -34.11
C ALA A 164 0.07 15.29 -33.81
N MET A 165 -0.89 16.06 -33.29
CA MET A 165 -0.73 17.46 -32.90
C MET A 165 -0.77 17.60 -31.38
N GLU A 166 -0.49 18.80 -30.87
CA GLU A 166 -0.52 19.12 -29.43
C GLU A 166 -1.85 18.74 -28.76
N ARG A 167 -2.99 18.95 -29.44
CA ARG A 167 -4.34 18.61 -28.96
C ARG A 167 -4.61 17.11 -28.80
N ASP A 168 -3.76 16.26 -29.39
CA ASP A 168 -3.87 14.79 -29.36
C ASP A 168 -2.98 14.17 -28.28
N ILE A 169 -2.19 14.99 -27.59
CA ILE A 169 -1.23 14.56 -26.58
C ILE A 169 -1.77 14.92 -25.20
N LYS A 170 -1.90 13.92 -24.33
CA LYS A 170 -2.25 14.10 -22.92
C LYS A 170 -1.19 13.50 -22.03
N ILE A 171 -0.63 14.31 -21.14
CA ILE A 171 0.45 13.91 -20.23
C ILE A 171 -0.07 13.99 -18.80
N THR A 172 0.17 12.95 -18.02
CA THR A 172 -0.20 12.92 -16.60
C THR A 172 0.98 12.49 -15.75
N VAL A 173 1.18 13.13 -14.61
CA VAL A 173 2.20 12.84 -13.60
C VAL A 173 1.50 12.40 -12.32
N GLY A 174 1.66 11.14 -11.91
CA GLY A 174 0.97 10.59 -10.74
C GLY A 174 -0.56 10.68 -10.82
N GLY A 175 -1.12 10.69 -12.04
CA GLY A 175 -2.56 10.86 -12.29
C GLY A 175 -3.04 12.31 -12.42
N VAL A 176 -2.21 13.30 -12.10
CA VAL A 176 -2.51 14.74 -12.26
C VAL A 176 -2.10 15.21 -13.65
N ASP A 177 -2.87 16.10 -14.25
CA ASP A 177 -2.62 16.62 -15.60
C ASP A 177 -1.32 17.46 -15.67
N CYS A 178 -0.51 17.25 -16.70
CA CYS A 178 0.71 18.00 -16.98
C CYS A 178 0.52 18.74 -18.31
N GLN A 179 0.32 20.05 -18.24
CA GLN A 179 0.02 20.86 -19.42
C GLN A 179 1.21 20.86 -20.39
N LEU A 180 0.97 20.50 -21.65
CA LEU A 180 1.99 20.56 -22.69
C LEU A 180 2.46 22.01 -22.89
N THR A 181 3.77 22.21 -23.00
CA THR A 181 4.40 23.54 -23.15
C THR A 181 5.15 23.69 -24.46
N ALA A 182 5.73 22.60 -24.98
CA ALA A 182 6.33 22.58 -26.31
C ALA A 182 6.35 21.16 -26.88
N LEU A 183 6.17 21.05 -28.20
CA LEU A 183 6.18 19.80 -28.94
C LEU A 183 7.12 19.90 -30.15
N ALA A 184 8.09 19.00 -30.22
CA ALA A 184 9.00 18.83 -31.34
C ALA A 184 9.08 17.35 -31.74
N ARG A 185 9.70 17.05 -32.89
CA ARG A 185 9.76 15.69 -33.44
C ARG A 185 10.31 14.64 -32.48
N LYS A 186 11.33 14.99 -31.68
CA LYS A 186 12.02 14.08 -30.77
C LYS A 186 11.85 14.43 -29.29
N VAL A 187 11.20 15.54 -28.97
CA VAL A 187 11.12 16.06 -27.61
C VAL A 187 9.77 16.69 -27.39
N LEU A 188 9.14 16.41 -26.26
CA LEU A 188 8.00 17.15 -25.76
C LEU A 188 8.30 17.65 -24.34
N THR A 189 7.72 18.79 -23.97
CA THR A 189 7.87 19.37 -22.63
C THR A 189 6.49 19.64 -22.03
N CYS A 190 6.34 19.41 -20.73
CA CYS A 190 5.12 19.77 -20.00
C CYS A 190 5.45 20.45 -18.67
N LYS A 191 4.50 21.22 -18.14
CA LYS A 191 4.62 21.85 -16.83
C LYS A 191 4.06 20.91 -15.74
N PRO A 192 4.92 20.34 -14.88
CA PRO A 192 4.46 19.42 -13.83
C PRO A 192 3.63 20.16 -12.77
N PRO A 193 2.77 19.43 -12.03
CA PRO A 193 1.99 20.01 -10.94
C PRO A 193 2.89 20.56 -9.82
N THR A 194 2.45 21.64 -9.18
CA THR A 194 3.17 22.31 -8.09
C THR A 194 3.17 21.52 -6.78
N GLU A 195 2.17 20.67 -6.57
CA GLU A 195 2.08 19.77 -5.42
C GLU A 195 2.39 18.34 -5.82
N LYS A 196 3.12 17.61 -4.97
CA LYS A 196 3.40 16.19 -5.18
C LYS A 196 2.07 15.42 -5.14
N PRO A 197 1.72 14.65 -6.19
CA PRO A 197 0.51 13.83 -6.19
C PRO A 197 0.53 12.85 -5.00
N HIS A 198 -0.57 12.80 -4.24
CA HIS A 198 -0.73 11.87 -3.13
C HIS A 198 -0.97 10.45 -3.68
N LEU A 199 0.06 9.61 -3.63
CA LEU A 199 -0.02 8.21 -4.02
C LEU A 199 -0.07 7.33 -2.78
N ASP A 200 -1.08 6.47 -2.69
CA ASP A 200 -1.20 5.47 -1.63
C ASP A 200 0.02 4.53 -1.66
N GLY A 201 0.63 4.30 -0.49
CA GLY A 201 1.77 3.39 -0.34
C GLY A 201 3.16 3.99 -0.59
N GLY A 202 3.30 5.32 -0.68
CA GLY A 202 4.63 5.97 -0.76
C GLY A 202 5.35 5.80 -2.11
N LEU A 203 4.61 5.41 -3.16
CA LEU A 203 5.13 5.25 -4.51
C LEU A 203 5.49 6.60 -5.15
N GLU A 204 6.52 6.62 -6.00
CA GLU A 204 6.90 7.79 -6.79
C GLU A 204 5.90 8.03 -7.94
N PRO A 205 5.62 9.30 -8.32
CA PRO A 205 4.66 9.63 -9.36
C PRO A 205 5.08 9.16 -10.76
N GLU A 206 4.30 8.23 -11.33
CA GLU A 206 4.50 7.74 -12.69
C GLU A 206 4.12 8.79 -13.75
N VAL A 207 4.96 8.97 -14.77
CA VAL A 207 4.67 9.81 -15.93
C VAL A 207 4.02 8.96 -17.03
N VAL A 208 2.82 9.32 -17.46
CA VAL A 208 2.10 8.63 -18.54
C VAL A 208 1.85 9.61 -19.67
N VAL A 209 2.25 9.22 -20.88
CA VAL A 209 2.02 10.01 -22.10
C VAL A 209 1.05 9.23 -22.99
N LYS A 210 -0.08 9.85 -23.30
CA LYS A 210 -1.05 9.36 -24.27
C LYS A 210 -0.96 10.19 -25.52
N ILE A 211 -0.81 9.53 -26.67
CA ILE A 211 -0.81 10.19 -27.98
C ILE A 211 -1.83 9.43 -28.83
N GLY A 212 -2.96 10.07 -29.12
CA GLY A 212 -4.12 9.42 -29.73
C GLY A 212 -4.61 8.20 -28.94
N GLY A 213 -4.92 7.11 -29.64
CA GLY A 213 -5.38 5.84 -29.06
C GLY A 213 -4.29 5.05 -28.30
N LYS A 214 -3.02 5.44 -28.40
CA LYS A 214 -1.90 4.74 -27.78
C LYS A 214 -1.61 5.27 -26.37
N ARG A 215 -1.80 4.42 -25.36
CA ARG A 215 -1.41 4.70 -23.96
C ARG A 215 -0.03 4.09 -23.72
N ARG A 216 1.01 4.90 -23.48
CA ARG A 216 2.33 4.40 -23.04
C ARG A 216 2.60 4.83 -21.60
N LYS A 217 2.79 3.83 -20.74
CA LYS A 217 3.22 3.96 -19.35
C LYS A 217 4.75 3.96 -19.31
N THR A 218 5.37 4.93 -18.64
CA THR A 218 6.84 4.92 -18.48
C THR A 218 7.19 4.00 -17.33
N ASN A 219 7.36 2.71 -17.63
CA ASN A 219 7.46 1.65 -16.62
C ASN A 219 8.90 1.41 -16.11
N SER A 220 9.68 2.49 -16.00
CA SER A 220 11.10 2.43 -15.61
C SER A 220 11.26 1.82 -14.21
N HIS A 221 10.35 2.18 -13.29
CA HIS A 221 10.39 1.73 -11.90
C HIS A 221 10.05 0.23 -11.74
N GLN A 222 9.11 -0.32 -12.53
CA GLN A 222 8.85 -1.78 -12.49
C GLN A 222 9.99 -2.57 -13.11
N ARG A 223 10.69 -2.03 -14.11
CA ARG A 223 11.83 -2.71 -14.73
C ARG A 223 13.06 -2.70 -13.84
N GLN A 224 13.34 -1.57 -13.17
CA GLN A 224 14.36 -1.51 -12.12
C GLN A 224 14.02 -2.44 -10.95
N MET A 225 12.77 -2.47 -10.50
CA MET A 225 12.34 -3.39 -9.44
C MET A 225 12.48 -4.86 -9.87
N LYS A 226 12.14 -5.18 -11.13
CA LYS A 226 12.31 -6.52 -11.69
C LYS A 226 13.79 -6.90 -11.80
N TYR A 227 14.64 -5.97 -12.22
CA TYR A 227 16.09 -6.17 -12.29
C TYR A 227 16.70 -6.38 -10.89
N LEU A 228 16.37 -5.52 -9.92
CA LEU A 228 16.79 -5.66 -8.52
C LEU A 228 16.31 -6.98 -7.93
N LYS A 229 15.07 -7.38 -8.20
CA LYS A 229 14.53 -8.68 -7.76
C LYS A 229 15.31 -9.84 -8.35
N THR A 230 15.58 -9.84 -9.66
CA THR A 230 16.38 -10.90 -10.30
C THR A 230 17.83 -10.94 -9.80
N GLN A 231 18.43 -9.78 -9.49
CA GLN A 231 19.74 -9.72 -8.85
C GLN A 231 19.68 -10.31 -7.44
N MET A 232 18.63 -10.00 -6.65
CA MET A 232 18.42 -10.57 -5.33
C MET A 232 18.23 -12.09 -5.39
N ASP A 233 17.42 -12.60 -6.33
CA ASP A 233 17.22 -14.04 -6.54
C ASP A 233 18.53 -14.75 -6.93
N THR A 234 19.38 -14.09 -7.73
CA THR A 234 20.69 -14.64 -8.13
C THR A 234 21.66 -14.69 -6.96
N ILE A 235 21.68 -13.64 -6.12
CA ILE A 235 22.48 -13.60 -4.90
C ILE A 235 21.95 -14.64 -3.91
N GLU A 236 20.64 -14.75 -3.73
CA GLU A 236 20.00 -15.73 -2.85
C GLU A 236 20.35 -17.16 -3.27
N MET A 237 20.34 -17.47 -4.57
CA MET A 237 20.73 -18.80 -5.05
C MET A 237 22.20 -19.13 -4.80
N LYS A 238 23.12 -18.15 -4.94
CA LYS A 238 24.54 -18.33 -4.60
C LYS A 238 24.77 -18.47 -3.10
N VAL A 239 24.13 -17.62 -2.30
CA VAL A 239 24.18 -17.70 -0.83
C VAL A 239 23.58 -19.02 -0.36
N ALA A 240 22.51 -19.52 -0.98
CA ALA A 240 21.90 -20.80 -0.61
C ALA A 240 22.86 -21.99 -0.81
N THR A 241 23.69 -21.98 -1.86
CA THR A 241 24.71 -23.02 -2.05
C THR A 241 25.83 -22.90 -1.03
N GLU A 242 26.36 -21.70 -0.81
CA GLU A 242 27.40 -21.46 0.20
C GLU A 242 26.91 -21.79 1.62
N CYS A 243 25.68 -21.43 1.97
CA CYS A 243 25.08 -21.77 3.26
C CYS A 243 24.88 -23.27 3.43
N LYS A 244 24.57 -24.03 2.36
CA LYS A 244 24.46 -25.50 2.45
C LYS A 244 25.81 -26.15 2.72
N GLU A 245 26.85 -25.69 2.03
CA GLU A 245 28.22 -26.18 2.23
C GLU A 245 28.74 -25.82 3.62
N ALA A 246 28.60 -24.55 4.02
CA ALA A 246 28.97 -24.08 5.37
C ALA A 246 28.17 -24.80 6.46
N PHE A 247 26.88 -25.10 6.24
CA PHE A 247 26.09 -25.89 7.20
C PHE A 247 26.59 -27.34 7.29
N ALA A 248 26.92 -27.97 6.15
CA ALA A 248 27.48 -29.32 6.14
C ALA A 248 28.84 -29.38 6.85
N GLU A 249 29.70 -28.39 6.63
CA GLU A 249 30.99 -28.24 7.32
C GLU A 249 30.83 -27.99 8.82
N LEU A 250 29.88 -27.15 9.22
CA LEU A 250 29.60 -26.89 10.62
C LEU A 250 29.03 -28.13 11.32
N GLN A 251 28.14 -28.88 10.65
CA GLN A 251 27.60 -30.14 11.19
C GLN A 251 28.69 -31.20 11.35
N THR A 252 29.59 -31.35 10.39
CA THR A 252 30.71 -32.32 10.50
C THR A 252 31.66 -31.90 11.63
N SER A 253 31.96 -30.61 11.77
CA SER A 253 32.78 -30.06 12.85
C SER A 253 32.15 -30.25 14.23
N LEU A 254 30.86 -29.97 14.40
CA LEU A 254 30.14 -30.14 15.68
C LEU A 254 30.06 -31.63 16.08
N ASN A 255 29.81 -32.51 15.11
CA ASN A 255 29.79 -33.95 15.34
C ASN A 255 31.17 -34.47 15.74
N GLN A 256 32.24 -33.95 15.14
CA GLN A 256 33.62 -34.28 15.52
C GLN A 256 33.93 -33.81 16.95
N TYR A 257 33.58 -32.57 17.30
CA TYR A 257 33.74 -32.05 18.67
C TYR A 257 32.96 -32.89 19.69
N THR A 258 31.74 -33.31 19.34
CA THR A 258 30.90 -34.18 20.17
C THR A 258 31.51 -35.57 20.35
N ALA A 259 32.23 -36.07 19.35
CA ALA A 259 32.92 -37.36 19.42
C ALA A 259 34.21 -37.32 20.28
N ASP A 260 34.86 -36.16 20.37
CA ASP A 260 36.06 -35.93 21.19
C ASP A 260 35.73 -35.74 22.69
N LEU A 261 34.46 -35.51 23.02
CA LEU A 261 33.98 -35.36 24.39
C LEU A 261 33.97 -36.73 25.13
N PRO A 262 34.46 -36.79 26.39
CA PRO A 262 34.46 -38.02 27.18
C PRO A 262 33.06 -38.64 27.31
N LEU A 263 32.99 -39.98 27.29
CA LEU A 263 31.73 -40.72 27.38
C LEU A 263 30.90 -40.27 28.60
N GLY A 264 29.70 -39.72 28.35
CA GLY A 264 28.79 -39.25 29.40
C GLY A 264 28.87 -37.75 29.72
N THR A 265 29.72 -36.98 29.05
CA THR A 265 29.66 -35.50 29.15
C THR A 265 28.43 -34.97 28.40
N PRO A 266 27.59 -34.13 29.05
CA PRO A 266 26.43 -33.55 28.40
C PRO A 266 26.88 -32.59 27.28
N VAL A 267 26.36 -32.80 26.08
CA VAL A 267 26.69 -32.00 24.87
C VAL A 267 26.31 -30.53 25.04
N VAL A 268 25.26 -30.25 25.82
CA VAL A 268 24.80 -28.90 26.14
C VAL A 268 25.03 -28.65 27.64
N PRO A 269 25.84 -27.64 28.02
CA PRO A 269 26.07 -27.29 29.42
C PRO A 269 24.90 -26.48 29.97
N PHE A 270 23.80 -27.16 30.31
CA PHE A 270 22.66 -26.54 30.97
C PHE A 270 23.06 -25.91 32.31
N LEU A 271 22.59 -24.70 32.54
CA LEU A 271 22.74 -24.04 33.82
C LEU A 271 21.85 -24.71 34.86
N GLU A 272 22.26 -24.66 36.12
CA GLU A 272 21.38 -25.03 37.22
C GLU A 272 20.20 -24.05 37.28
N TYR A 273 19.03 -24.54 37.69
CA TYR A 273 17.78 -23.77 37.72
C TYR A 273 17.92 -22.40 38.42
N LYS A 274 18.65 -22.36 39.54
CA LYS A 274 19.00 -21.15 40.29
C LYS A 274 19.70 -20.10 39.42
N ASP A 275 20.76 -20.51 38.73
CA ASP A 275 21.61 -19.62 37.93
C ASP A 275 20.90 -19.20 36.64
N TYR A 276 20.11 -20.09 36.06
CA TYR A 276 19.24 -19.80 34.93
C TYR A 276 18.23 -18.70 35.29
N CYS A 277 17.48 -18.88 36.37
CA CYS A 277 16.47 -17.93 36.81
C CYS A 277 17.09 -16.56 37.14
N ALA A 278 18.23 -16.54 37.83
CA ALA A 278 18.91 -15.28 38.16
C ALA A 278 19.37 -14.50 36.92
N ARG A 279 19.87 -15.18 35.89
CA ARG A 279 20.26 -14.53 34.62
C ARG A 279 19.08 -13.91 33.88
N VAL A 280 17.92 -14.56 33.90
CA VAL A 280 16.73 -14.06 33.21
C VAL A 280 16.06 -12.94 34.01
N LEU A 281 16.00 -13.05 35.34
CA LEU A 281 15.33 -12.10 36.22
C LEU A 281 16.17 -10.83 36.48
N PHE A 282 17.50 -10.99 36.59
CA PHE A 282 18.43 -9.92 36.97
C PHE A 282 19.64 -9.87 36.01
N PRO A 283 19.44 -9.51 34.73
CA PRO A 283 20.49 -9.55 33.72
C PRO A 283 21.68 -8.61 34.01
N ASN A 284 21.47 -7.55 34.79
CA ASN A 284 22.52 -6.59 35.15
C ASN A 284 23.48 -7.10 36.23
N ASN A 285 23.07 -8.10 37.03
CA ASN A 285 23.91 -8.67 38.08
C ASN A 285 23.53 -10.14 38.35
N PRO A 286 23.82 -11.06 37.41
CA PRO A 286 23.31 -12.43 37.46
C PRO A 286 24.01 -13.31 38.51
N HIS A 287 25.30 -13.08 38.76
CA HIS A 287 26.11 -13.94 39.65
C HIS A 287 26.20 -13.44 41.08
N ASN A 288 25.81 -12.18 41.32
CA ASN A 288 26.03 -11.52 42.59
C ASN A 288 24.79 -10.78 43.09
N HIS A 289 23.61 -11.20 42.64
CA HIS A 289 22.36 -10.62 43.10
C HIS A 289 22.14 -11.00 44.57
N PRO A 290 21.67 -10.08 45.45
CA PRO A 290 21.40 -10.37 46.85
C PRO A 290 20.45 -11.57 47.07
N VAL A 291 19.54 -11.82 46.12
CA VAL A 291 18.60 -12.96 46.13
C VAL A 291 19.30 -14.32 46.12
N LEU A 292 20.53 -14.41 45.59
CA LEU A 292 21.28 -15.67 45.49
C LEU A 292 22.16 -15.96 46.70
N ARG A 293 22.25 -15.02 47.64
CA ARG A 293 23.11 -15.09 48.82
C ARG A 293 22.25 -15.31 50.05
N ASP A 294 22.79 -16.05 51.02
CA ASP A 294 22.19 -16.10 52.34
C ASP A 294 22.22 -14.70 52.96
N LEU A 295 21.05 -14.24 53.41
CA LEU A 295 20.91 -12.94 54.05
C LEU A 295 21.54 -13.01 55.44
N GLU A 296 22.77 -12.52 55.59
CA GLU A 296 23.37 -12.26 56.91
C GLU A 296 22.68 -11.06 57.57
N VAL A 297 21.49 -11.28 58.15
CA VAL A 297 20.82 -10.28 58.99
C VAL A 297 21.56 -10.20 60.32
N SER A 298 22.59 -9.36 60.38
CA SER A 298 23.27 -9.05 61.63
C SER A 298 22.34 -8.26 62.56
N GLY A 299 21.76 -8.93 63.57
CA GLY A 299 21.31 -8.28 64.79
C GLY A 299 19.85 -8.48 65.22
N ILE A 300 19.37 -9.72 65.39
CA ILE A 300 18.44 -10.05 66.48
C ILE A 300 18.93 -11.36 67.13
N HIS A 301 19.85 -11.20 68.09
CA HIS A 301 20.29 -12.28 68.97
C HIS A 301 19.10 -12.66 69.86
N TRP A 302 18.41 -13.74 69.54
CA TRP A 302 17.50 -14.39 70.49
C TRP A 302 18.38 -14.96 71.61
N VAL A 303 18.35 -14.33 72.79
CA VAL A 303 18.81 -15.02 74.01
C VAL A 303 17.74 -16.05 74.35
N VAL A 304 17.93 -17.30 73.94
CA VAL A 304 17.27 -18.44 74.60
C VAL A 304 18.38 -19.31 75.18
N GLY A 305 18.44 -19.29 76.52
CA GLY A 305 19.09 -20.35 77.30
C GLY A 305 20.58 -20.19 77.58
N ALA A 306 20.94 -19.31 78.51
CA ALA A 306 22.08 -19.56 79.39
C ALA A 306 21.82 -18.93 80.76
N ALA A 307 21.64 -19.78 81.75
CA ALA A 307 21.58 -19.41 83.16
C ALA A 307 22.84 -18.63 83.55
N SER A 308 22.67 -17.42 84.07
CA SER A 308 23.68 -16.75 84.87
C SER A 308 23.01 -15.75 85.81
N THR A 309 23.24 -16.00 87.08
CA THR A 309 22.74 -15.31 88.26
C THR A 309 23.27 -13.88 88.34
N ASN A 310 22.37 -12.89 88.37
CA ASN A 310 22.47 -11.67 89.19
C ASN A 310 21.19 -10.82 89.04
N PRO A 311 20.47 -10.47 90.12
CA PRO A 311 19.32 -9.59 90.03
C PRO A 311 19.77 -8.13 90.14
N LEU A 312 19.41 -7.28 89.16
CA LEU A 312 19.28 -5.84 89.35
C LEU A 312 17.81 -5.43 89.18
N PRO A 313 17.27 -4.56 90.05
CA PRO A 313 15.87 -4.18 90.04
C PRO A 313 15.61 -2.96 89.15
N ASP A 314 14.34 -2.80 88.76
CA ASP A 314 13.73 -1.63 88.12
C ASP A 314 14.10 -1.33 86.67
N ARG A 315 13.54 -2.13 85.75
CA ARG A 315 12.85 -1.58 84.58
C ARG A 315 11.55 -2.33 84.34
N ALA A 316 10.45 -1.57 84.34
CA ALA A 316 9.12 -2.04 83.96
C ALA A 316 9.16 -2.86 82.66
N PRO A 317 8.32 -3.89 82.50
CA PRO A 317 8.22 -4.60 81.24
C PRO A 317 7.57 -3.67 80.22
N LEU A 318 8.39 -2.90 79.50
CA LEU A 318 8.01 -2.33 78.23
C LEU A 318 7.80 -3.52 77.28
N ARG A 319 6.54 -3.92 77.16
CA ARG A 319 6.09 -4.72 76.02
C ARG A 319 6.56 -4.01 74.76
N PRO A 320 7.35 -4.64 73.87
CA PRO A 320 7.59 -4.08 72.56
C PRO A 320 6.26 -4.11 71.80
N ILE A 321 5.60 -2.96 71.74
CA ILE A 321 4.59 -2.66 70.72
C ILE A 321 5.37 -2.36 69.46
N GLY A 322 5.33 -3.25 68.49
CA GLY A 322 6.14 -3.15 67.26
C GLY A 322 6.23 -4.49 66.56
N GLU A 323 5.08 -5.00 66.17
CA GLU A 323 4.90 -6.19 65.36
C GLU A 323 5.64 -6.02 64.02
N ASN A 324 6.73 -6.77 63.83
CA ASN A 324 7.21 -7.11 62.50
C ASN A 324 6.12 -7.99 61.86
N TRP A 325 5.13 -7.39 61.22
CA TRP A 325 4.38 -8.12 60.19
C TRP A 325 5.41 -8.48 59.12
N GLU A 326 5.65 -9.77 58.91
CA GLU A 326 6.57 -10.21 57.88
C GLU A 326 6.00 -9.74 56.55
N ILE A 327 6.76 -8.94 55.78
CA ILE A 327 6.26 -8.36 54.53
C ILE A 327 5.74 -9.43 53.57
N ASP A 328 6.28 -10.65 53.68
CA ASP A 328 5.82 -11.84 52.98
C ASP A 328 4.33 -12.16 53.25
N GLU A 329 3.85 -12.06 54.49
CA GLU A 329 2.46 -12.39 54.83
C GLU A 329 1.46 -11.42 54.19
N LEU A 330 1.79 -10.12 54.07
CA LEU A 330 0.92 -9.18 53.37
C LEU A 330 0.94 -9.37 51.85
N LEU A 331 2.04 -9.86 51.27
CA LEU A 331 2.10 -10.14 49.83
C LEU A 331 1.15 -11.26 49.41
N VAL A 332 0.77 -12.14 50.35
CA VAL A 332 -0.22 -13.22 50.16
C VAL A 332 -1.66 -12.70 50.27
N VAL A 333 -1.88 -11.48 50.74
CA VAL A 333 -3.21 -10.86 50.78
C VAL A 333 -3.53 -10.23 49.43
N GLU A 334 -4.49 -10.81 48.70
CA GLU A 334 -4.89 -10.38 47.34
C GLU A 334 -5.14 -8.86 47.26
N THR A 335 -5.94 -8.32 48.18
CA THR A 335 -6.31 -6.91 48.18
C THR A 335 -5.11 -6.00 48.38
N PHE A 336 -4.16 -6.40 49.23
CA PHE A 336 -2.93 -5.65 49.47
C PHE A 336 -2.03 -5.70 48.24
N PHE A 337 -1.77 -6.89 47.70
CA PHE A 337 -0.90 -7.10 46.56
C PHE A 337 -1.33 -6.28 45.34
N LEU A 338 -2.60 -6.38 44.95
CA LEU A 338 -3.13 -5.63 43.81
C LEU A 338 -3.08 -4.12 44.06
N THR A 339 -3.43 -3.67 45.26
CA THR A 339 -3.39 -2.24 45.61
C THR A 339 -1.96 -1.70 45.59
N MET A 340 -0.99 -2.48 46.08
CA MET A 340 0.42 -2.13 46.03
C MET A 340 0.90 -1.96 44.58
N VAL A 341 0.68 -2.95 43.72
CA VAL A 341 1.09 -2.89 42.30
C VAL A 341 0.42 -1.73 41.57
N ARG A 342 -0.89 -1.52 41.77
CA ARG A 342 -1.64 -0.40 41.18
C ARG A 342 -1.07 0.96 41.62
N THR A 343 -0.78 1.10 42.91
CA THR A 343 -0.23 2.35 43.46
C THR A 343 1.16 2.63 42.88
N MET A 344 2.02 1.61 42.79
CA MET A 344 3.34 1.74 42.19
C MET A 344 3.28 2.10 40.69
N GLU A 345 2.44 1.42 39.91
CA GLU A 345 2.29 1.70 38.47
C GLU A 345 1.66 3.08 38.18
N SER A 346 0.82 3.59 39.09
CA SER A 346 0.23 4.93 38.97
C SER A 346 1.24 6.06 39.21
N ASN A 347 2.36 5.77 39.87
CA ASN A 347 3.37 6.76 40.19
C ASN A 347 4.21 7.13 38.95
N LYS A 348 4.19 8.40 38.57
CA LYS A 348 4.95 8.94 37.43
C LYS A 348 6.47 8.78 37.58
N TYR A 349 6.98 8.76 38.81
CA TYR A 349 8.40 8.57 39.10
C TYR A 349 8.84 7.11 39.06
N PHE A 350 7.91 6.16 38.93
CA PHE A 350 8.21 4.75 38.83
C PHE A 350 8.49 4.38 37.37
N LEU A 351 9.79 4.34 37.03
CA LEU A 351 10.27 4.17 35.66
C LEU A 351 10.12 2.72 35.19
N GLY A 352 10.21 2.51 33.87
CA GLY A 352 10.15 1.15 33.28
C GLY A 352 11.20 0.19 33.85
N LYS A 353 12.40 0.68 34.17
CA LYS A 353 13.46 -0.12 34.81
C LYS A 353 13.06 -0.59 36.20
N ASP A 354 12.42 0.28 36.99
CA ASP A 354 12.00 -0.03 38.35
C ASP A 354 10.82 -1.00 38.36
N ARG A 355 9.88 -0.85 37.40
CA ARG A 355 8.77 -1.79 37.18
C ARG A 355 9.26 -3.19 36.88
N VAL A 356 10.24 -3.30 35.98
CA VAL A 356 10.85 -4.58 35.62
C VAL A 356 11.60 -5.18 36.81
N TYR A 357 12.32 -4.36 37.58
CA TYR A 357 13.06 -4.84 38.75
C TYR A 357 12.13 -5.35 39.85
N VAL A 358 11.09 -4.59 40.19
CA VAL A 358 10.06 -4.97 41.17
C VAL A 358 9.29 -6.20 40.71
N GLY A 359 8.92 -6.29 39.43
CA GLY A 359 8.27 -7.47 38.88
C GLY A 359 9.13 -8.73 39.03
N SER A 360 10.44 -8.64 38.80
CA SER A 360 11.37 -9.74 39.06
C SER A 360 11.44 -10.12 40.54
N LEU A 361 11.51 -9.14 41.46
CA LEU A 361 11.59 -9.40 42.90
C LEU A 361 10.31 -10.05 43.45
N ILE A 362 9.14 -9.56 43.05
CA ILE A 362 7.85 -10.14 43.41
C ILE A 362 7.78 -11.61 43.01
N MET A 363 8.27 -11.94 41.82
CA MET A 363 8.24 -13.31 41.31
C MET A 363 9.17 -14.24 42.09
N VAL A 364 10.32 -13.75 42.56
CA VAL A 364 11.20 -14.51 43.46
C VAL A 364 10.49 -14.80 44.79
N VAL A 365 9.87 -13.78 45.39
CA VAL A 365 9.18 -13.94 46.69
C VAL A 365 8.00 -14.91 46.57
N LEU A 366 7.23 -14.80 45.48
CA LEU A 366 6.06 -15.66 45.24
C LEU A 366 6.40 -17.02 44.61
N GLN A 367 7.69 -17.35 44.44
CA GLN A 367 8.12 -18.58 43.78
C GLN A 367 7.67 -19.85 44.51
N GLU A 368 7.59 -19.83 45.84
CA GLU A 368 7.09 -20.99 46.61
C GLU A 368 5.57 -21.16 46.51
N LYS A 369 4.85 -20.08 46.17
CA LYS A 369 3.37 -20.00 46.12
C LYS A 369 2.89 -19.71 44.68
N MET A 370 3.41 -20.45 43.70
CA MET A 370 3.10 -20.24 42.27
C MET A 370 1.62 -20.30 41.91
N GLY A 371 0.81 -21.08 42.66
CA GLY A 371 -0.65 -21.10 42.48
C GLY A 371 -1.28 -19.72 42.72
N TYR A 372 -0.94 -19.09 43.84
CA TYR A 372 -1.38 -17.73 44.17
C TYR A 372 -0.81 -16.69 43.19
N CYS A 373 0.49 -16.81 42.85
CA CYS A 373 1.13 -15.93 41.88
C CYS A 373 0.42 -15.92 40.52
N THR A 374 -0.05 -17.09 40.07
CA THR A 374 -0.74 -17.24 38.79
C THR A 374 -2.10 -16.55 38.80
N GLU A 375 -2.86 -16.66 39.88
CA GLU A 375 -4.15 -15.98 40.01
C GLU A 375 -3.98 -14.45 40.05
N MET A 376 -3.01 -13.96 40.82
CA MET A 376 -2.69 -12.52 40.86
C MET A 376 -2.22 -12.00 39.51
N LEU A 377 -1.40 -12.77 38.79
CA LEU A 377 -0.95 -12.42 37.45
C LEU A 377 -2.11 -12.35 36.45
N LYS A 378 -3.05 -13.30 36.47
CA LYS A 378 -4.24 -13.29 35.61
C LYS A 378 -5.05 -12.01 35.83
N GLN A 379 -5.24 -11.61 37.10
CA GLN A 379 -6.00 -10.41 37.45
C GLN A 379 -5.30 -9.14 36.98
N LEU A 380 -3.98 -9.02 37.20
CA LEU A 380 -3.19 -7.89 36.70
C LEU A 380 -3.18 -7.79 35.17
N LEU A 381 -3.08 -8.92 34.47
CA LEU A 381 -3.13 -8.96 33.00
C LEU A 381 -4.51 -8.58 32.48
N ARG A 382 -5.59 -9.03 33.12
CA ARG A 382 -6.96 -8.62 32.78
C ARG A 382 -7.11 -7.10 32.90
N GLU A 383 -6.67 -6.52 34.01
CA GLU A 383 -6.70 -5.07 34.22
C GLU A 383 -5.83 -4.30 33.21
N LEU A 384 -4.71 -4.88 32.76
CA LEU A 384 -3.87 -4.28 31.74
C LEU A 384 -4.55 -4.28 30.36
N ILE A 385 -5.23 -5.38 30.00
CA ILE A 385 -6.02 -5.50 28.77
C ILE A 385 -7.17 -4.48 28.80
N ASP A 386 -7.96 -4.47 29.88
CA ASP A 386 -9.12 -3.58 30.01
C ASP A 386 -8.70 -2.10 29.92
N ARG A 387 -7.64 -1.71 30.64
CA ARG A 387 -7.09 -0.32 30.57
C ARG A 387 -6.58 0.05 29.18
N THR A 388 -6.05 -0.91 28.41
CA THR A 388 -5.55 -0.66 27.05
C THR A 388 -6.69 -0.46 26.06
N VAL A 389 -7.76 -1.25 26.22
CA VAL A 389 -8.99 -1.13 25.42
C VAL A 389 -9.72 0.18 25.72
N GLU A 390 -9.86 0.56 26.99
CA GLU A 390 -10.49 1.81 27.42
C GLU A 390 -9.79 3.05 26.85
N LYS A 391 -8.45 3.04 26.81
CA LYS A 391 -7.64 4.14 26.26
C LYS A 391 -7.59 4.18 24.72
N LYS A 392 -8.37 3.33 24.03
CA LYS A 392 -8.45 3.23 22.56
C LYS A 392 -7.09 3.00 21.87
N PHE A 393 -6.15 2.35 22.56
CA PHE A 393 -4.90 1.96 21.90
C PHE A 393 -5.15 0.80 20.93
N GLN A 394 -4.28 0.67 19.91
CA GLN A 394 -4.35 -0.46 18.99
C GLN A 394 -4.08 -1.77 19.75
N PRO A 395 -5.01 -2.75 19.72
CA PRO A 395 -4.84 -4.02 20.44
C PRO A 395 -3.57 -4.79 20.04
N LYS A 396 -3.09 -4.59 18.79
CA LYS A 396 -1.88 -5.21 18.24
C LYS A 396 -0.57 -4.74 18.90
N ILE A 397 -0.61 -3.69 19.73
CA ILE A 397 0.57 -3.14 20.42
C ILE A 397 0.68 -3.67 21.85
N LEU A 398 -0.38 -4.26 22.40
CA LEU A 398 -0.38 -4.86 23.74
C LEU A 398 0.69 -5.97 23.83
N PHE A 399 1.41 -6.04 24.94
CA PHE A 399 2.52 -6.98 25.17
C PHE A 399 3.76 -6.80 24.28
N ARG A 400 3.83 -5.75 23.44
CA ARG A 400 4.98 -5.52 22.54
C ARG A 400 6.23 -5.01 23.26
N ARG A 401 6.07 -4.30 24.38
CA ARG A 401 7.16 -3.73 25.18
C ARG A 401 6.86 -4.02 26.65
N SER A 402 7.78 -4.69 27.35
CA SER A 402 7.63 -5.00 28.79
C SER A 402 7.75 -3.73 29.62
N GLU A 403 6.68 -2.94 29.69
CA GLU A 403 6.64 -1.63 30.35
C GLU A 403 5.77 -1.64 31.62
N SER A 404 5.11 -2.76 31.93
CA SER A 404 4.33 -3.00 33.15
C SER A 404 4.94 -4.06 34.06
N VAL A 405 4.56 -4.02 35.34
CA VAL A 405 4.95 -5.03 36.33
C VAL A 405 4.35 -6.39 35.94
N ALA A 406 3.09 -6.39 35.49
CA ALA A 406 2.38 -7.60 35.05
C ALA A 406 3.06 -8.31 33.87
N GLU A 407 3.51 -7.56 32.86
CA GLU A 407 4.27 -8.11 31.72
C GLU A 407 5.58 -8.74 32.16
N ARG A 408 6.27 -8.11 33.12
CA ARG A 408 7.50 -8.68 33.65
C ARG A 408 7.25 -9.94 34.48
N MET A 409 6.21 -9.93 35.31
CA MET A 409 5.77 -11.10 36.07
C MET A 409 5.41 -12.26 35.13
N LEU A 410 4.75 -11.98 34.00
CA LEU A 410 4.43 -12.99 32.99
C LEU A 410 5.69 -13.62 32.38
N ALA A 411 6.69 -12.80 32.03
CA ALA A 411 7.96 -13.32 31.50
C ALA A 411 8.70 -14.19 32.53
N ALA A 412 8.71 -13.78 33.79
CA ALA A 412 9.29 -14.53 34.90
C ALA A 412 8.52 -15.84 35.18
N TRP A 413 7.19 -15.81 35.10
CA TRP A 413 6.34 -16.98 35.26
C TRP A 413 6.65 -18.05 34.20
N PHE A 414 6.80 -17.65 32.94
CA PHE A 414 7.27 -18.56 31.88
C PHE A 414 8.68 -19.09 32.15
N THR A 415 9.57 -18.24 32.66
CA THR A 415 10.95 -18.64 33.00
C THR A 415 10.96 -19.78 34.02
N PHE A 416 10.14 -19.67 35.07
CA PHE A 416 10.08 -20.70 36.11
C PHE A 416 9.48 -22.02 35.61
N LEU A 417 8.41 -21.95 34.82
CA LEU A 417 7.65 -23.14 34.42
C LEU A 417 8.17 -23.84 33.17
N MET A 418 8.89 -23.12 32.30
CA MET A 418 9.41 -23.68 31.04
C MET A 418 10.84 -24.20 31.16
N HIS A 419 11.48 -24.10 32.33
CA HIS A 419 12.85 -24.58 32.51
C HIS A 419 13.02 -26.07 32.17
N ASP A 420 12.09 -26.91 32.63
CA ASP A 420 12.13 -28.36 32.36
C ASP A 420 11.80 -28.71 30.91
N TYR A 421 11.20 -27.79 30.15
CA TYR A 421 10.98 -27.93 28.71
C TYR A 421 12.19 -27.47 27.88
N LEU A 422 12.99 -26.55 28.44
CA LEU A 422 14.23 -26.07 27.82
C LEU A 422 15.38 -27.06 27.98
N ARG A 423 15.38 -27.82 29.06
CA ARG A 423 16.29 -28.93 29.33
C ARG A 423 15.86 -30.18 28.59
#